data_AF-A0AAV0QDL8-F1
#
_entry.id   AF-A0AAV0QDL8-F1
#
_cell.length_a   1.000
_cell.length_b   1.000
_cell.length_c   1.000
_cell.angle_alpha   90.00
_cell.angle_beta   90.00
_cell.angle_gamma   90.00
#
_symmetry.space_group_name_H-M   'P 1'
#
loop_
_entity.id
_entity.type
_entity.pdbx_description
1 polymer ?
#
loop_
_entity_poly.entity_id
_entity_poly.type
_entity_poly.pdbx_seq_one_letter_code
_entity_poly.pdbx_strand_id
1 'polypeptide(L)'
;MTPSSESGSLTVTSPPVNPLTKTTATHSSTDDPHRNTTVSPSSTPSDTILIRCVSEIPIEIVSEEEMGFFEAALAAARSISLPSVAAGTSCSTSSSFPSKAKSIGSITSLSKRRLPAVVADIEDSAGKSPTHKKTRDEKSLFIRFRKARGLSVTDITATEWCEKQMEFVLCVGKRRATKAMKAGSARHLKLEEEVITKVAVSVESAEDAWALKFLNFIAGVNQLLFEGLTRELPIIGFVEGVWMVGKIDEIRMPEGDSDRNFMLVDTKTRVRDTLPAEPQSRNGRLQLMCYKYIWDTLVAGNFPTQKFYDFFSLNRNAILSEEIRENAKQAGIPAKTLDDILRFFINTSCLFLPAHNQMLLRSVDYQDFFLLWLKLFLLFTLACCC
;
A
#
# COMPACT_ATOMS: atom_id res chain seq x y z
N MET A 1 22.38 25.86 10.82
CA MET A 1 21.47 25.30 9.82
C MET A 1 20.07 25.71 10.25
N THR A 2 19.44 26.62 9.51
CA THR A 2 18.02 26.95 9.70
C THR A 2 17.19 25.69 9.46
N PRO A 3 16.16 25.39 10.27
CA PRO A 3 15.26 24.29 9.97
C PRO A 3 14.52 24.69 8.70
N SER A 4 14.75 23.97 7.61
CA SER A 4 13.93 24.05 6.42
C SER A 4 12.53 23.61 6.82
N SER A 5 11.56 24.54 6.80
CA SER A 5 10.15 24.20 6.96
C SER A 5 9.79 23.13 5.92
N GLU A 6 9.35 21.97 6.38
CA GLU A 6 8.92 20.90 5.51
C GLU A 6 7.51 21.28 5.02
N SER A 7 7.31 21.42 3.71
CA SER A 7 5.99 21.71 3.14
C SER A 7 5.13 20.44 3.18
N GLY A 8 4.04 20.47 3.94
CA GLY A 8 3.00 19.45 3.93
C GLY A 8 1.92 19.76 2.89
N SER A 9 1.04 18.79 2.64
CA SER A 9 -0.17 19.01 1.82
C SER A 9 -1.38 18.39 2.52
N LEU A 10 -2.45 19.18 2.62
CA LEU A 10 -3.73 18.74 3.14
C LEU A 10 -4.72 18.53 2.01
N THR A 11 -5.46 17.43 2.08
CA THR A 11 -6.58 17.10 1.22
C THR A 11 -7.79 17.89 1.67
N VAL A 12 -8.33 18.72 0.78
CA VAL A 12 -9.55 19.47 1.03
C VAL A 12 -10.67 18.81 0.24
N THR A 13 -11.71 18.36 0.94
CA THR A 13 -12.96 17.93 0.29
C THR A 13 -13.66 19.16 -0.25
N SER A 14 -13.79 19.24 -1.57
CA SER A 14 -14.65 20.23 -2.23
C SER A 14 -16.07 20.11 -1.65
N PRO A 15 -16.79 21.21 -1.39
CA PRO A 15 -18.22 21.09 -1.13
C PRO A 15 -18.90 20.47 -2.36
N PRO A 16 -19.94 19.64 -2.18
CA PRO A 16 -20.64 19.00 -3.29
C PRO A 16 -21.15 20.07 -4.27
N VAL A 17 -20.71 19.99 -5.52
CA VAL A 17 -21.24 20.84 -6.59
C VAL A 17 -22.64 20.35 -6.90
N ASN A 18 -23.66 21.04 -6.37
CA ASN A 18 -25.06 20.79 -6.74
C ASN A 18 -25.25 21.03 -8.24
N PRO A 19 -25.63 20.02 -9.04
CA PRO A 19 -25.89 20.22 -10.46
C PRO A 19 -27.36 20.62 -10.63
N LEU A 20 -27.73 21.85 -10.26
CA LEU A 20 -29.01 22.42 -10.73
C LEU A 20 -29.04 23.94 -10.61
N THR A 21 -28.64 24.64 -11.67
CA THR A 21 -29.25 25.91 -12.11
C THR A 21 -28.72 26.26 -13.51
N LYS A 22 -29.31 25.66 -14.55
CA LYS A 22 -29.37 26.34 -15.86
C LYS A 22 -30.76 26.95 -15.96
N THR A 23 -30.82 28.23 -15.66
CA THR A 23 -32.00 29.07 -15.81
C THR A 23 -32.34 29.21 -17.28
N THR A 24 -33.55 28.77 -17.62
CA THR A 24 -34.25 29.01 -18.89
C THR A 24 -34.45 30.52 -19.07
N ALA A 25 -33.93 31.08 -20.16
CA ALA A 25 -34.29 32.42 -20.62
C ALA A 25 -34.95 32.30 -21.99
N THR A 26 -36.27 32.43 -21.98
CA THR A 26 -37.13 32.56 -23.15
C THR A 26 -37.13 34.03 -23.58
N HIS A 27 -36.86 34.32 -24.86
CA HIS A 27 -37.43 35.49 -25.53
C HIS A 27 -37.61 35.23 -27.04
N SER A 28 -38.87 35.41 -27.45
CA SER A 28 -39.49 35.63 -28.77
C SER A 28 -38.68 36.57 -29.69
N SER A 29 -38.78 36.61 -31.03
CA SER A 29 -39.79 36.22 -32.03
C SER A 29 -39.25 36.47 -33.45
N THR A 30 -39.94 35.88 -34.44
CA THR A 30 -40.21 36.37 -35.83
C THR A 30 -39.05 36.46 -36.84
N ASP A 31 -39.00 35.52 -37.80
CA ASP A 31 -39.35 35.76 -39.23
C ASP A 31 -38.85 34.62 -40.15
N ASP A 32 -39.79 34.02 -40.88
CA ASP A 32 -39.61 33.21 -42.11
C ASP A 32 -40.06 34.12 -43.30
N PRO A 33 -39.67 33.96 -44.59
CA PRO A 33 -39.78 32.68 -45.29
C PRO A 33 -38.75 32.34 -46.42
N HIS A 34 -38.64 31.04 -46.68
CA HIS A 34 -38.45 30.34 -47.98
C HIS A 34 -37.27 30.69 -48.93
N ARG A 35 -36.36 29.71 -49.10
CA ARG A 35 -35.88 29.29 -50.45
C ARG A 35 -35.37 27.84 -50.48
N ASN A 36 -36.00 27.00 -51.29
CA ASN A 36 -35.58 25.64 -51.67
C ASN A 36 -34.21 25.64 -52.37
N THR A 37 -33.36 24.64 -52.12
CA THR A 37 -32.64 23.86 -53.17
C THR A 37 -32.08 22.56 -52.58
N THR A 38 -32.50 21.46 -53.19
CA THR A 38 -32.05 20.08 -53.03
C THR A 38 -30.65 19.87 -53.62
N VAL A 39 -29.70 19.30 -52.86
CA VAL A 39 -28.56 18.52 -53.39
C VAL A 39 -28.23 17.37 -52.42
N SER A 40 -28.13 16.18 -52.99
CA SER A 40 -27.92 14.85 -52.38
C SER A 40 -26.48 14.62 -51.85
N PRO A 41 -26.23 13.54 -51.08
CA PRO A 41 -25.13 13.45 -50.09
C PRO A 41 -23.85 12.83 -50.66
N SER A 42 -22.69 13.33 -50.20
CA SER A 42 -21.38 12.69 -50.44
C SER A 42 -20.77 12.20 -49.12
N SER A 43 -20.79 10.87 -48.96
CA SER A 43 -19.82 10.00 -48.29
C SER A 43 -18.88 10.59 -47.23
N THR A 44 -19.05 10.16 -45.98
CA THR A 44 -17.98 10.09 -44.97
C THR A 44 -17.85 8.65 -44.46
N PRO A 45 -16.63 8.09 -44.34
CA PRO A 45 -16.41 6.69 -44.00
C PRO A 45 -16.33 6.45 -42.49
N SER A 46 -17.13 5.48 -42.02
CA SER A 46 -16.83 4.49 -40.97
C SER A 46 -16.02 4.91 -39.72
N ASP A 47 -16.68 5.51 -38.74
CA ASP A 47 -16.25 5.54 -37.33
C ASP A 47 -16.60 4.23 -36.60
N THR A 48 -16.09 3.09 -37.08
CA THR A 48 -16.38 1.74 -36.50
C THR A 48 -15.15 1.06 -35.89
N ILE A 49 -14.15 1.83 -35.43
CA ILE A 49 -12.97 1.27 -34.75
C ILE A 49 -12.62 2.29 -33.65
N LEU A 50 -13.06 2.15 -32.39
CA LEU A 50 -12.32 1.47 -31.30
C LEU A 50 -13.18 1.33 -30.03
N ILE A 51 -14.35 0.68 -30.10
CA ILE A 51 -14.95 0.11 -28.88
C ILE A 51 -14.35 -1.29 -28.71
N ARG A 52 -13.09 -1.34 -28.28
CA ARG A 52 -12.47 -2.61 -27.88
C ARG A 52 -13.03 -2.96 -26.50
N CYS A 53 -14.11 -3.72 -26.56
CA CYS A 53 -14.63 -4.66 -25.56
C CYS A 53 -13.78 -4.74 -24.28
N VAL A 54 -14.29 -4.17 -23.18
CA VAL A 54 -13.86 -4.53 -21.84
C VAL A 54 -14.35 -5.96 -21.62
N SER A 55 -13.51 -6.94 -21.95
CA SER A 55 -13.78 -8.34 -21.63
C SER A 55 -13.90 -8.50 -20.12
N GLU A 56 -14.86 -9.31 -19.68
CA GLU A 56 -15.10 -9.69 -18.28
C GLU A 56 -13.78 -9.90 -17.53
N ILE A 57 -13.62 -9.20 -16.40
CA ILE A 57 -12.38 -9.22 -15.62
C ILE A 57 -12.17 -10.64 -15.09
N PRO A 58 -11.13 -11.37 -15.52
CA PRO A 58 -10.91 -12.72 -15.03
C PRO A 58 -10.54 -12.67 -13.54
N ILE A 59 -11.30 -13.41 -12.74
CA ILE A 59 -11.11 -13.55 -11.29
C ILE A 59 -10.07 -14.66 -11.05
N GLU A 60 -8.94 -14.33 -10.43
CA GLU A 60 -7.93 -15.30 -10.01
C GLU A 60 -7.99 -15.45 -8.48
N ILE A 61 -8.27 -16.65 -8.00
CA ILE A 61 -8.29 -16.97 -6.57
C ILE A 61 -6.82 -17.09 -6.11
N VAL A 62 -6.46 -16.41 -5.02
CA VAL A 62 -5.12 -16.55 -4.42
C VAL A 62 -4.99 -17.98 -3.90
N SER A 63 -3.95 -18.70 -4.33
CA SER A 63 -3.75 -20.09 -3.90
C SER A 63 -3.45 -20.19 -2.40
N GLU A 64 -3.80 -21.32 -1.78
CA GLU A 64 -3.54 -21.59 -0.36
C GLU A 64 -2.04 -21.53 -0.01
N GLU A 65 -1.15 -21.88 -0.94
CA GLU A 65 0.30 -21.78 -0.76
C GLU A 65 0.76 -20.33 -0.58
N GLU A 66 0.24 -19.40 -1.39
CA GLU A 66 0.57 -17.97 -1.29
C GLU A 66 0.05 -17.34 0.00
N MET A 67 -1.11 -17.79 0.48
CA MET A 67 -1.64 -17.42 1.80
C MET A 67 -0.74 -17.95 2.92
N GLY A 68 -0.35 -19.23 2.83
CA GLY A 68 0.51 -19.88 3.81
C GLY A 68 1.86 -19.17 3.96
N PHE A 69 2.44 -18.66 2.86
CA PHE A 69 3.65 -17.83 2.92
C PHE A 69 3.43 -16.51 3.67
N PHE A 70 2.28 -15.85 3.49
CA PHE A 70 1.97 -14.60 4.17
C PHE A 70 1.75 -14.82 5.68
N GLU A 71 0.96 -15.83 6.05
CA GLU A 71 0.72 -16.19 7.45
C GLU A 71 2.00 -16.65 8.15
N ALA A 72 2.83 -17.46 7.49
CA ALA A 72 4.11 -17.89 8.04
C ALA A 72 5.09 -16.70 8.22
N ALA A 73 5.13 -15.77 7.27
CA ALA A 73 5.95 -14.56 7.39
C ALA A 73 5.48 -13.65 8.54
N LEU A 74 4.16 -13.47 8.70
CA LEU A 74 3.58 -12.74 9.83
C LEU A 74 3.85 -13.46 11.16
N ALA A 75 3.69 -14.78 11.22
CA ALA A 75 3.96 -15.57 12.42
C ALA A 75 5.45 -15.55 12.81
N ALA A 76 6.36 -15.60 11.83
CA ALA A 76 7.79 -15.46 12.10
C ALA A 76 8.13 -14.07 12.67
N ALA A 77 7.47 -13.01 12.19
CA ALA A 77 7.65 -11.67 12.76
C ALA A 77 7.24 -11.60 14.25
N ARG A 78 6.20 -12.33 14.66
CA ARG A 78 5.77 -12.43 16.09
C ARG A 78 6.87 -12.98 17.00
N SER A 79 7.68 -13.91 16.49
CA SER A 79 8.73 -14.57 17.30
C SER A 79 9.94 -13.68 17.58
N ILE A 80 10.13 -12.60 16.82
CA ILE A 80 11.29 -11.70 16.91
C ILE A 80 11.01 -10.49 17.83
N SER A 81 9.74 -10.13 18.01
CA SER A 81 9.31 -8.91 18.73
C SER A 81 9.06 -9.10 20.24
N LEU A 82 9.16 -10.32 20.78
CA LEU A 82 9.12 -10.58 22.21
C LEU A 82 10.54 -10.79 22.78
N PRO A 83 10.96 -10.06 23.83
CA PRO A 83 12.09 -10.50 24.63
C PRO A 83 11.71 -11.83 25.31
N SER A 84 12.46 -12.88 25.03
CA SER A 84 12.27 -14.22 25.61
C SER A 84 12.35 -14.13 27.13
N VAL A 85 11.20 -14.16 27.81
CA VAL A 85 11.14 -14.59 29.20
C VAL A 85 11.12 -16.11 29.14
N ALA A 86 12.23 -16.70 29.60
CA ALA A 86 12.42 -18.13 29.63
C ALA A 86 11.27 -18.83 30.37
N ALA A 87 10.53 -19.67 29.66
CA ALA A 87 9.77 -20.76 30.24
C ALA A 87 10.16 -22.02 29.46
N GLY A 88 11.00 -22.84 30.08
CA GLY A 88 11.39 -24.13 29.54
C GLY A 88 10.17 -25.02 29.42
N THR A 89 9.87 -25.49 28.21
CA THR A 89 9.10 -26.71 28.00
C THR A 89 9.64 -27.35 26.73
N SER A 90 10.39 -28.43 26.91
CA SER A 90 10.85 -29.32 25.86
C SER A 90 9.67 -30.06 25.25
N CYS A 91 9.41 -29.84 23.96
CA CYS A 91 8.59 -30.73 23.13
C CYS A 91 9.40 -31.10 21.88
N SER A 92 9.93 -32.30 21.89
CA SER A 92 10.54 -32.99 20.76
C SER A 92 9.44 -33.52 19.84
N THR A 93 9.38 -33.02 18.61
CA THR A 93 8.61 -33.61 17.52
C THR A 93 9.53 -33.95 16.36
N SER A 94 9.80 -35.24 16.22
CA SER A 94 10.47 -35.87 15.09
C SER A 94 9.56 -35.88 13.87
N SER A 95 9.93 -35.20 12.79
CA SER A 95 9.32 -35.39 11.46
C SER A 95 10.33 -36.08 10.53
N SER A 96 10.14 -37.38 10.39
CA SER A 96 10.82 -38.24 9.43
C SER A 96 10.35 -37.93 8.01
N PHE A 97 11.27 -37.46 7.15
CA PHE A 97 11.04 -37.36 5.71
C PHE A 97 11.26 -38.72 5.02
N PRO A 98 10.36 -39.20 4.14
CA PRO A 98 10.61 -40.41 3.37
C PRO A 98 11.50 -40.10 2.16
N SER A 99 12.75 -40.58 2.22
CA SER A 99 13.68 -40.57 1.08
C SER A 99 13.31 -41.66 0.07
N LYS A 100 12.97 -41.28 -1.17
CA LYS A 100 12.96 -42.20 -2.31
C LYS A 100 13.40 -41.49 -3.59
N ALA A 101 14.71 -41.37 -3.78
CA ALA A 101 15.30 -40.98 -5.05
C ALA A 101 16.24 -42.10 -5.52
N LYS A 102 15.98 -42.58 -6.73
CA LYS A 102 16.64 -43.71 -7.38
C LYS A 102 18.05 -43.32 -7.82
N SER A 103 19.00 -44.18 -7.47
CA SER A 103 20.39 -44.19 -7.91
C SER A 103 20.51 -44.29 -9.44
N ILE A 104 21.31 -43.41 -10.05
CA ILE A 104 21.89 -43.62 -11.38
C ILE A 104 23.40 -43.43 -11.28
N GLY A 105 24.11 -44.46 -11.71
CA GLY A 105 25.56 -44.59 -11.61
C GLY A 105 26.35 -43.74 -12.61
N SER A 106 27.62 -43.62 -12.24
CA SER A 106 28.74 -42.85 -12.78
C SER A 106 29.05 -43.07 -14.25
N ILE A 107 29.53 -42.01 -14.93
CA ILE A 107 30.65 -42.10 -15.88
C ILE A 107 31.55 -40.86 -15.73
N THR A 108 32.82 -41.12 -15.48
CA THR A 108 33.98 -40.22 -15.36
C THR A 108 34.47 -39.67 -16.71
N SER A 109 34.95 -38.42 -16.76
CA SER A 109 36.11 -38.07 -17.60
C SER A 109 36.78 -36.76 -17.14
N LEU A 110 38.11 -36.76 -17.27
CA LEU A 110 39.10 -35.90 -16.60
C LEU A 110 39.46 -34.65 -17.41
N SER A 111 39.82 -33.54 -16.72
CA SER A 111 41.10 -32.87 -16.97
C SER A 111 41.58 -32.00 -15.79
N LYS A 112 42.89 -32.03 -15.56
CA LYS A 112 43.68 -31.60 -14.39
C LYS A 112 44.06 -30.10 -14.42
N ARG A 113 44.09 -29.43 -13.25
CA ARG A 113 45.31 -28.83 -12.64
C ARG A 113 45.08 -28.21 -11.22
N ARG A 114 45.66 -28.90 -10.21
CA ARG A 114 46.34 -28.51 -8.94
C ARG A 114 45.85 -27.34 -8.02
N LEU A 115 45.15 -27.72 -6.93
CA LEU A 115 45.39 -27.60 -5.43
C LEU A 115 46.43 -26.61 -4.83
N PRO A 116 46.29 -26.14 -3.55
CA PRO A 116 45.82 -26.89 -2.33
C PRO A 116 44.69 -26.22 -1.52
N ALA A 117 43.65 -26.93 -1.07
CA ALA A 117 43.58 -27.97 -0.02
C ALA A 117 43.84 -27.44 1.40
N VAL A 118 42.77 -26.93 2.06
CA VAL A 118 42.31 -27.36 3.40
C VAL A 118 40.79 -27.11 3.44
N VAL A 119 39.98 -28.15 3.28
CA VAL A 119 38.58 -28.17 3.73
C VAL A 119 38.60 -28.96 5.02
N ALA A 120 38.46 -28.26 6.14
CA ALA A 120 38.18 -28.89 7.42
C ALA A 120 36.66 -29.00 7.55
N ASP A 121 36.23 -30.26 7.60
CA ASP A 121 34.93 -30.72 8.05
C ASP A 121 34.63 -30.12 9.44
N ILE A 122 33.54 -29.37 9.59
CA ILE A 122 33.09 -28.82 10.86
C ILE A 122 31.79 -29.52 11.23
N GLU A 123 31.95 -30.77 11.65
CA GLU A 123 31.06 -31.37 12.64
C GLU A 123 31.96 -31.80 13.80
N ASP A 124 31.61 -31.33 14.99
CA ASP A 124 32.24 -31.61 16.28
C ASP A 124 33.50 -30.81 16.68
N SER A 125 33.30 -29.72 17.43
CA SER A 125 34.25 -29.22 18.42
C SER A 125 33.56 -28.31 19.42
N ALA A 126 33.07 -28.92 20.49
CA ALA A 126 32.75 -28.26 21.74
C ALA A 126 34.01 -27.61 22.36
N GLY A 127 33.90 -26.33 22.73
CA GLY A 127 34.69 -25.72 23.81
C GLY A 127 36.08 -25.15 23.47
N LYS A 128 36.14 -23.83 23.25
CA LYS A 128 37.02 -22.86 23.96
C LYS A 128 36.82 -21.45 23.38
N SER A 129 36.45 -20.51 24.24
CA SER A 129 36.25 -19.10 23.92
C SER A 129 37.57 -18.38 23.62
N PRO A 130 37.58 -17.46 22.64
CA PRO A 130 38.48 -16.33 22.65
C PRO A 130 37.70 -15.03 22.92
N THR A 131 38.06 -14.44 24.05
CA THR A 131 37.97 -13.03 24.46
C THR A 131 37.65 -11.99 23.38
N HIS A 132 36.57 -11.22 23.63
CA HIS A 132 36.29 -9.86 23.15
C HIS A 132 36.58 -9.52 21.67
N LYS A 133 35.81 -10.10 20.75
CA LYS A 133 35.38 -9.35 19.56
C LYS A 133 34.29 -8.37 20.01
N LYS A 134 34.47 -7.07 19.80
CA LYS A 134 33.37 -6.09 19.86
C LYS A 134 32.26 -6.61 18.96
N THR A 135 31.22 -7.20 19.56
CA THR A 135 29.97 -7.52 18.88
C THR A 135 29.47 -6.19 18.33
N ARG A 136 29.59 -6.02 17.03
CA ARG A 136 29.04 -4.88 16.29
C ARG A 136 27.53 -5.05 16.40
N ASP A 137 26.97 -4.54 17.50
CA ASP A 137 25.56 -4.49 17.89
C ASP A 137 24.66 -4.91 16.71
N GLU A 138 24.39 -6.21 16.58
CA GLU A 138 23.71 -6.83 15.42
C GLU A 138 22.21 -6.53 15.50
N LYS A 139 21.89 -5.25 15.59
CA LYS A 139 20.53 -4.75 15.54
C LYS A 139 19.97 -5.07 14.17
N SER A 140 18.77 -5.66 14.14
CA SER A 140 18.05 -5.96 12.91
C SER A 140 17.93 -4.71 12.03
N LEU A 141 17.83 -4.91 10.71
CA LEU A 141 17.67 -3.81 9.76
C LEU A 141 16.46 -2.94 10.09
N PHE A 142 15.38 -3.53 10.61
CA PHE A 142 14.23 -2.81 11.12
C PHE A 142 14.59 -1.83 12.24
N ILE A 143 15.26 -2.29 13.30
CA ILE A 143 15.65 -1.42 14.42
C ILE A 143 16.63 -0.34 13.97
N ARG A 144 17.55 -0.68 13.06
CA ARG A 144 18.54 0.27 12.57
C ARG A 144 17.92 1.39 11.72
N PHE A 145 16.96 1.06 10.86
CA PHE A 145 16.49 1.98 9.81
C PHE A 145 15.02 2.43 9.93
N ARG A 146 14.22 1.81 10.79
CA ARG A 146 12.75 2.02 10.88
C ARG A 146 12.21 2.21 12.30
N LYS A 147 13.06 2.18 13.34
CA LYS A 147 12.64 2.31 14.76
C LYS A 147 11.76 3.52 15.11
N ALA A 148 11.84 4.62 14.35
CA ALA A 148 11.11 5.86 14.61
C ALA A 148 10.06 6.19 13.54
N ARG A 149 9.92 5.34 12.51
CA ARG A 149 9.01 5.56 11.37
C ARG A 149 7.99 4.44 11.20
N GLY A 150 8.27 3.25 11.73
CA GLY A 150 7.50 2.04 11.43
C GLY A 150 7.90 1.44 10.07
N LEU A 151 7.40 0.25 9.81
CA LEU A 151 7.61 -0.50 8.57
C LEU A 151 6.62 -0.01 7.52
N SER A 152 7.11 0.45 6.37
CA SER A 152 6.19 0.79 5.28
C SER A 152 5.78 -0.47 4.50
N VAL A 153 4.59 -0.47 3.90
CA VAL A 153 4.17 -1.56 3.01
C VAL A 153 5.18 -1.78 1.87
N THR A 154 5.79 -0.69 1.37
CA THR A 154 6.89 -0.79 0.40
C THR A 154 8.14 -1.48 0.96
N ASP A 155 8.43 -1.38 2.27
CA ASP A 155 9.56 -2.11 2.86
C ASP A 155 9.31 -3.62 2.79
N ILE A 156 8.07 -4.08 3.03
CA ILE A 156 7.69 -5.49 2.94
C ILE A 156 7.77 -5.97 1.49
N THR A 157 7.11 -5.27 0.57
CA THR A 157 7.07 -5.68 -0.84
C THR A 157 8.43 -5.59 -1.51
N ALA A 158 9.27 -4.62 -1.17
CA ALA A 158 10.64 -4.55 -1.68
C ALA A 158 11.53 -5.67 -1.13
N THR A 159 11.34 -6.07 0.13
CA THR A 159 12.05 -7.20 0.74
C THR A 159 11.67 -8.50 0.06
N GLU A 160 10.37 -8.72 -0.14
CA GLU A 160 9.86 -9.91 -0.82
C GLU A 160 10.36 -10.01 -2.27
N TRP A 161 10.48 -8.88 -2.97
CA TRP A 161 11.04 -8.84 -4.31
C TRP A 161 12.53 -9.25 -4.33
N CYS A 162 13.34 -8.65 -3.45
CA CYS A 162 14.74 -9.01 -3.28
C CYS A 162 15.31 -8.45 -1.97
N GLU A 163 15.56 -9.33 -1.00
CA GLU A 163 16.11 -8.98 0.32
C GLU A 163 17.45 -8.23 0.21
N LYS A 164 18.34 -8.71 -0.67
CA LYS A 164 19.65 -8.07 -0.86
C LYS A 164 19.53 -6.68 -1.46
N GLN A 165 18.61 -6.49 -2.40
CA GLN A 165 18.32 -5.17 -2.95
C GLN A 165 17.78 -4.23 -1.87
N MET A 166 16.89 -4.71 -1.01
CA MET A 166 16.37 -3.93 0.10
C MET A 166 17.47 -3.52 1.08
N GLU A 167 18.38 -4.43 1.44
CA GLU A 167 19.54 -4.11 2.28
C GLU A 167 20.40 -3.00 1.64
N PHE A 168 20.66 -3.07 0.33
CA PHE A 168 21.37 -2.01 -0.39
C PHE A 168 20.61 -0.69 -0.37
N VAL A 169 19.29 -0.70 -0.56
CA VAL A 169 18.46 0.52 -0.48
C VAL A 169 18.52 1.14 0.91
N LEU A 170 18.53 0.33 1.97
CA LEU A 170 18.66 0.81 3.34
C LEU A 170 20.05 1.38 3.63
N CYS A 171 21.11 0.72 3.18
CA CYS A 171 22.48 1.10 3.53
C CYS A 171 23.09 2.18 2.63
N VAL A 172 22.75 2.17 1.33
CA VAL A 172 23.37 3.00 0.29
C VAL A 172 22.39 4.05 -0.26
N GLY A 173 21.08 3.80 -0.12
CA GLY A 173 20.03 4.67 -0.61
C GLY A 173 19.33 4.15 -1.86
N LYS A 174 18.27 4.84 -2.28
CA LYS A 174 17.43 4.43 -3.40
C LYS A 174 18.18 4.54 -4.72
N ARG A 175 17.90 3.60 -5.64
CA ARG A 175 18.34 3.71 -7.04
C ARG A 175 17.78 4.98 -7.69
N ARG A 176 18.50 5.51 -8.68
CA ARG A 176 18.06 6.66 -9.48
C ARG A 176 16.74 6.33 -10.20
N ALA A 177 15.80 7.29 -10.18
CA ALA A 177 14.51 7.13 -10.85
C ALA A 177 14.69 7.08 -12.38
N THR A 178 14.21 6.00 -12.99
CA THR A 178 14.20 5.85 -14.46
C THR A 178 13.08 6.71 -15.07
N LYS A 179 13.10 6.92 -16.39
CA LYS A 179 12.00 7.60 -17.11
C LYS A 179 10.66 6.91 -16.83
N ALA A 180 10.65 5.57 -16.92
CA ALA A 180 9.51 4.73 -16.57
C ALA A 180 8.97 4.99 -15.15
N MET A 181 9.85 5.07 -14.15
CA MET A 181 9.43 5.38 -12.77
C MET A 181 8.84 6.78 -12.66
N LYS A 182 9.42 7.77 -13.34
CA LYS A 182 8.96 9.17 -13.27
C LYS A 182 7.57 9.36 -13.86
N ALA A 183 7.29 8.84 -15.06
CA ALA A 183 5.92 8.98 -15.59
C ALA A 183 4.93 8.01 -14.94
N GLY A 184 5.39 6.91 -14.34
CA GLY A 184 4.59 6.15 -13.38
C GLY A 184 4.10 7.04 -12.23
N SER A 185 5.03 7.71 -11.54
CA SER A 185 4.67 8.67 -10.48
C SER A 185 3.79 9.83 -10.97
N ALA A 186 4.05 10.36 -12.17
CA ALA A 186 3.23 11.43 -12.75
C ALA A 186 1.80 10.96 -13.04
N ARG A 187 1.61 9.69 -13.43
CA ARG A 187 0.27 9.12 -13.62
C ARG A 187 -0.49 8.99 -12.32
N HIS A 188 0.14 8.49 -11.27
CA HIS A 188 -0.49 8.43 -9.94
C HIS A 188 -0.89 9.82 -9.46
N LEU A 189 -0.02 10.82 -9.64
CA LEU A 189 -0.34 12.21 -9.32
C LEU A 189 -1.55 12.72 -10.12
N LYS A 190 -1.59 12.47 -11.44
CA LYS A 190 -2.75 12.85 -12.27
C LYS A 190 -4.04 12.16 -11.81
N LEU A 191 -3.97 10.87 -11.48
CA LEU A 191 -5.13 10.13 -10.97
C LEU A 191 -5.57 10.68 -9.60
N GLU A 192 -4.63 11.03 -8.72
CA GLU A 192 -4.90 11.68 -7.44
C GLU A 192 -5.62 13.02 -7.65
N GLU A 193 -5.12 13.88 -8.55
CA GLU A 193 -5.68 15.19 -8.87
C GLU A 193 -7.07 15.13 -9.56
N GLU A 194 -7.43 14.00 -10.19
CA GLU A 194 -8.78 13.78 -10.74
C GLU A 194 -9.86 13.73 -9.63
N VAL A 195 -9.47 13.39 -8.41
CA VAL A 195 -10.40 13.13 -7.28
C VAL A 195 -10.11 14.04 -6.09
N ILE A 196 -8.85 14.39 -5.83
CA ILE A 196 -8.40 15.08 -4.63
C ILE A 196 -7.76 16.41 -4.98
N THR A 197 -8.21 17.47 -4.30
CA THR A 197 -7.54 18.77 -4.31
C THR A 197 -6.65 18.92 -3.09
N LYS A 198 -5.37 19.29 -3.31
CA LYS A 198 -4.39 19.51 -2.24
C LYS A 198 -4.12 20.98 -2.03
N VAL A 199 -4.05 21.37 -0.76
CA VAL A 199 -3.61 22.69 -0.31
C VAL A 199 -2.28 22.52 0.40
N ALA A 200 -1.30 23.35 0.04
CA ALA A 200 0.00 23.37 0.72
C ALA A 200 -0.17 23.91 2.14
N VAL A 201 0.42 23.25 3.12
CA VAL A 201 0.34 23.60 4.54
C VAL A 201 1.73 23.57 5.16
N SER A 202 2.04 24.54 6.01
CA SER A 202 3.31 24.57 6.74
C SER A 202 3.33 23.53 7.87
N VAL A 203 4.43 22.79 7.99
CA VAL A 203 4.66 21.82 9.06
C VAL A 203 5.78 22.33 9.95
N GLU A 204 5.45 22.61 11.21
CA GLU A 204 6.40 23.17 12.18
C GLU A 204 6.92 22.11 13.16
N SER A 205 6.17 21.02 13.34
CA SER A 205 6.48 19.95 14.30
C SER A 205 6.24 18.54 13.75
N ALA A 206 6.75 17.53 14.45
CA ALA A 206 6.44 16.13 14.13
C ALA A 206 4.96 15.82 14.37
N GLU A 207 4.36 16.47 15.37
CA GLU A 207 2.95 16.40 15.69
C GLU A 207 2.08 16.95 14.56
N ASP A 208 2.47 18.09 13.96
CA ASP A 208 1.84 18.65 12.78
C ASP A 208 1.89 17.67 11.59
N ALA A 209 3.03 17.03 11.37
CA ALA A 209 3.19 16.05 10.31
C ALA A 209 2.27 14.83 10.49
N TRP A 210 2.02 14.40 11.73
CA TRP A 210 1.07 13.33 12.05
C TRP A 210 -0.38 13.80 11.98
N ALA A 211 -0.68 14.99 12.48
CA ALA A 211 -1.99 15.62 12.36
C ALA A 211 -2.43 15.69 10.89
N LEU A 212 -1.54 16.12 9.99
CA LEU A 212 -1.83 16.14 8.55
C LEU A 212 -2.15 14.76 7.98
N LYS A 213 -1.44 13.69 8.39
CA LYS A 213 -1.75 12.32 7.94
C LYS A 213 -3.14 11.89 8.40
N PHE A 214 -3.49 12.18 9.65
CA PHE A 214 -4.81 11.83 10.19
C PHE A 214 -5.92 12.66 9.56
N LEU A 215 -5.73 13.96 9.34
CA LEU A 215 -6.69 14.80 8.63
C LEU A 215 -6.87 14.34 7.18
N ASN A 216 -5.79 13.98 6.48
CA ASN A 216 -5.85 13.42 5.13
C ASN A 216 -6.61 12.08 5.11
N PHE A 217 -6.42 11.22 6.11
CA PHE A 217 -7.20 9.99 6.23
C PHE A 217 -8.69 10.31 6.45
N ILE A 218 -9.03 11.19 7.39
CA ILE A 218 -10.42 11.55 7.67
C ILE A 218 -11.08 12.14 6.42
N ALA A 219 -10.39 13.04 5.71
CA ALA A 219 -10.87 13.63 4.47
C ALA A 219 -11.11 12.58 3.38
N GLY A 220 -10.16 11.67 3.15
CA GLY A 220 -10.31 10.61 2.15
C GLY A 220 -11.39 9.58 2.53
N VAL A 221 -11.56 9.29 3.82
CA VAL A 221 -12.65 8.44 4.30
C VAL A 221 -14.02 9.11 4.10
N ASN A 222 -14.15 10.40 4.42
CA ASN A 222 -15.38 11.15 4.13
C ASN A 222 -15.66 11.15 2.62
N GLN A 223 -14.63 11.39 1.80
CA GLN A 223 -14.75 11.31 0.35
C GLN A 223 -15.27 9.95 -0.11
N LEU A 224 -14.72 8.85 0.43
CA LEU A 224 -15.20 7.51 0.13
C LEU A 224 -16.68 7.31 0.50
N LEU A 225 -17.15 7.88 1.62
CA LEU A 225 -18.55 7.80 2.04
C LEU A 225 -19.50 8.57 1.12
N PHE A 226 -19.10 9.77 0.67
CA PHE A 226 -19.97 10.66 -0.09
C PHE A 226 -19.89 10.45 -1.60
N GLU A 227 -18.70 10.16 -2.12
CA GLU A 227 -18.43 10.04 -3.57
C GLU A 227 -18.25 8.58 -4.01
N GLY A 228 -18.09 7.64 -3.05
CA GLY A 228 -17.88 6.22 -3.35
C GLY A 228 -16.46 5.87 -3.83
N LEU A 229 -15.55 6.85 -3.86
CA LEU A 229 -14.17 6.70 -4.34
C LEU A 229 -13.23 7.59 -3.52
N THR A 230 -12.07 7.06 -3.15
CA THR A 230 -10.95 7.90 -2.71
C THR A 230 -9.63 7.34 -3.23
N ARG A 231 -8.60 8.18 -3.27
CA ARG A 231 -7.26 7.81 -3.77
C ARG A 231 -6.18 8.20 -2.79
N GLU A 232 -5.06 7.51 -2.88
CA GLU A 232 -3.83 7.89 -2.19
C GLU A 232 -4.02 8.07 -0.66
N LEU A 233 -4.88 7.23 -0.06
CA LEU A 233 -5.29 7.34 1.33
C LEU A 233 -4.15 6.92 2.27
N PRO A 234 -3.63 7.80 3.14
CA PRO A 234 -2.59 7.42 4.10
C PRO A 234 -3.17 6.52 5.18
N ILE A 235 -2.52 5.38 5.46
CA ILE A 235 -2.98 4.43 6.48
C ILE A 235 -1.87 4.08 7.46
N ILE A 236 -2.25 3.85 8.71
CA ILE A 236 -1.38 3.35 9.78
C ILE A 236 -2.14 2.34 10.64
N GLY A 237 -1.43 1.27 11.03
CA GLY A 237 -1.95 0.29 11.98
C GLY A 237 -0.83 -0.34 12.79
N PHE A 238 -1.21 -0.92 13.93
CA PHE A 238 -0.30 -1.68 14.77
C PHE A 238 -0.55 -3.16 14.56
N VAL A 239 0.34 -3.80 13.81
CA VAL A 239 0.15 -5.14 13.29
C VAL A 239 1.29 -6.02 13.80
N GLU A 240 0.95 -7.12 14.48
CA GLU A 240 1.93 -8.09 14.98
C GLU A 240 3.10 -7.50 15.79
N GLY A 241 2.80 -6.50 16.62
CA GLY A 241 3.80 -5.85 17.46
C GLY A 241 4.60 -4.75 16.75
N VAL A 242 4.33 -4.49 15.47
CA VAL A 242 5.06 -3.54 14.65
C VAL A 242 4.12 -2.47 14.09
N TRP A 243 4.56 -1.20 14.12
CA TRP A 243 3.86 -0.12 13.44
C TRP A 243 4.05 -0.23 11.93
N MET A 244 2.94 -0.35 11.20
CA MET A 244 2.91 -0.40 9.74
C MET A 244 2.27 0.85 9.16
N VAL A 245 2.87 1.40 8.10
CA VAL A 245 2.39 2.61 7.41
C VAL A 245 2.28 2.39 5.91
N GLY A 246 1.29 3.01 5.28
CA GLY A 246 1.01 2.83 3.86
C GLY A 246 0.31 4.03 3.23
N LYS A 247 0.18 3.97 1.91
CA LYS A 247 -0.63 4.90 1.12
C LYS A 247 -1.40 4.06 0.10
N ILE A 248 -2.70 3.92 0.30
CA ILE A 248 -3.56 3.07 -0.53
C ILE A 248 -3.89 3.83 -1.81
N ASP A 249 -3.54 3.27 -2.97
CA ASP A 249 -3.69 3.95 -4.26
C ASP A 249 -5.15 4.36 -4.54
N GLU A 250 -6.09 3.43 -4.38
CA GLU A 250 -7.50 3.66 -4.70
C GLU A 250 -8.40 2.75 -3.85
N ILE A 251 -9.52 3.30 -3.37
CA ILE A 251 -10.57 2.59 -2.63
C ILE A 251 -11.91 2.90 -3.28
N ARG A 252 -12.72 1.87 -3.54
CA ARG A 252 -14.03 2.00 -4.18
C ARG A 252 -15.13 1.32 -3.38
N MET A 253 -16.26 2.00 -3.20
CA MET A 253 -17.49 1.33 -2.80
C MET A 253 -18.03 0.49 -3.97
N PRO A 254 -18.58 -0.71 -3.72
CA PRO A 254 -19.19 -1.51 -4.78
C PRO A 254 -20.45 -0.82 -5.33
N GLU A 255 -20.73 -1.06 -6.60
CA GLU A 255 -21.93 -0.57 -7.27
C GLU A 255 -23.13 -1.45 -6.86
N GLY A 256 -23.90 -1.02 -5.85
CA GLY A 256 -25.10 -1.71 -5.38
C GLY A 256 -25.23 -1.74 -3.86
N ASP A 257 -26.46 -1.89 -3.36
CA ASP A 257 -26.82 -1.70 -1.94
C ASP A 257 -26.60 -2.95 -1.05
N SER A 258 -26.07 -4.05 -1.60
CA SER A 258 -26.07 -5.36 -0.93
C SER A 258 -24.92 -5.56 0.06
N ASP A 259 -23.72 -5.05 -0.28
CA ASP A 259 -22.51 -5.22 0.54
C ASP A 259 -21.81 -3.87 0.71
N ARG A 260 -21.74 -3.35 1.94
CA ARG A 260 -21.00 -2.09 2.25
C ARG A 260 -19.48 -2.27 2.28
N ASN A 261 -18.98 -3.41 1.81
CA ASN A 261 -17.56 -3.74 1.84
C ASN A 261 -16.88 -3.12 0.62
N PHE A 262 -16.07 -2.10 0.84
CA PHE A 262 -15.30 -1.48 -0.22
C PHE A 262 -14.20 -2.40 -0.75
N MET A 263 -13.77 -2.14 -1.98
CA MET A 263 -12.65 -2.80 -2.65
C MET A 263 -11.39 -1.94 -2.62
N LEU A 264 -10.27 -2.57 -2.30
CA LEU A 264 -8.93 -1.99 -2.45
C LEU A 264 -8.44 -2.19 -3.88
N VAL A 265 -7.93 -1.13 -4.48
CA VAL A 265 -7.40 -1.15 -5.85
C VAL A 265 -5.98 -0.61 -5.88
N ASP A 266 -5.07 -1.38 -6.48
CA ASP A 266 -3.67 -0.99 -6.70
C ASP A 266 -3.46 -0.81 -8.21
N THR A 267 -2.94 0.35 -8.62
CA THR A 267 -2.72 0.63 -10.04
C THR A 267 -1.22 0.60 -10.33
N LYS A 268 -0.80 -0.29 -11.24
CA LYS A 268 0.60 -0.38 -11.68
C LYS A 268 0.79 0.14 -13.09
N THR A 269 1.78 1.00 -13.29
CA THR A 269 2.20 1.46 -14.62
C THR A 269 3.23 0.53 -15.23
N ARG A 270 3.07 0.11 -16.48
CA ARG A 270 3.99 -0.81 -17.17
C ARG A 270 4.53 -0.26 -18.48
N VAL A 271 5.78 -0.60 -18.77
CA VAL A 271 6.47 -0.21 -20.02
C VAL A 271 6.10 -1.12 -21.20
N ARG A 272 5.66 -2.35 -20.93
CA ARG A 272 5.31 -3.33 -21.95
C ARG A 272 3.81 -3.63 -21.86
N ASP A 273 3.17 -3.67 -23.02
CA ASP A 273 1.82 -4.20 -23.24
C ASP A 273 1.81 -5.74 -23.22
N THR A 274 2.44 -6.33 -22.22
CA THR A 274 2.43 -7.77 -21.96
C THR A 274 1.99 -7.98 -20.54
N LEU A 275 1.20 -9.03 -20.27
CA LEU A 275 0.80 -9.40 -18.91
C LEU A 275 2.02 -9.43 -17.98
N PRO A 276 1.86 -8.95 -16.73
CA PRO A 276 2.97 -9.01 -15.78
C PRO A 276 3.34 -10.46 -15.53
N ALA A 277 4.64 -10.69 -15.30
CA ALA A 277 5.10 -11.99 -14.88
C ALA A 277 4.59 -12.29 -13.47
N GLU A 278 4.46 -13.58 -13.13
CA GLU A 278 3.91 -13.99 -11.84
C GLU A 278 4.58 -13.34 -10.62
N PRO A 279 5.93 -13.19 -10.55
CA PRO A 279 6.56 -12.49 -9.43
C PRO A 279 6.13 -11.02 -9.31
N GLN A 280 5.82 -10.35 -10.42
CA GLN A 280 5.35 -8.96 -10.41
C GLN A 280 3.90 -8.87 -9.91
N SER A 281 3.03 -9.79 -10.34
CA SER A 281 1.67 -9.90 -9.83
C SER A 281 1.64 -10.22 -8.35
N ARG A 282 2.48 -11.16 -7.91
CA ARG A 282 2.63 -11.55 -6.50
C ARG A 282 3.00 -10.37 -5.61
N ASN A 283 3.91 -9.51 -6.07
CA ASN A 283 4.30 -8.32 -5.34
C ASN A 283 3.14 -7.31 -5.18
N GLY A 284 2.35 -7.11 -6.24
CA GLY A 284 1.13 -6.28 -6.20
C GLY A 284 0.04 -6.87 -5.30
N ARG A 285 -0.14 -8.20 -5.32
CA ARG A 285 -1.04 -8.91 -4.40
C ARG A 285 -0.62 -8.69 -2.94
N LEU A 286 0.66 -8.90 -2.65
CA LEU A 286 1.21 -8.71 -1.30
C LEU A 286 1.00 -7.28 -0.78
N GLN A 287 1.14 -6.29 -1.65
CA GLN A 287 0.85 -4.90 -1.30
C GLN A 287 -0.61 -4.71 -0.88
N LEU A 288 -1.56 -5.19 -1.68
CA LEU A 288 -2.99 -5.14 -1.38
C LEU A 288 -3.34 -5.90 -0.09
N MET A 289 -2.76 -7.09 0.11
CA MET A 289 -2.92 -7.88 1.34
C MET A 289 -2.44 -7.11 2.57
N CYS A 290 -1.29 -6.43 2.49
CA CYS A 290 -0.79 -5.60 3.58
C CYS A 290 -1.76 -4.45 3.89
N TYR A 291 -2.29 -3.76 2.87
CA TYR A 291 -3.26 -2.68 3.08
C TYR A 291 -4.56 -3.19 3.70
N LYS A 292 -5.10 -4.32 3.22
CA LYS A 292 -6.26 -4.96 3.84
C LYS A 292 -6.00 -5.29 5.31
N TYR A 293 -4.85 -5.88 5.61
CA TYR A 293 -4.55 -6.30 6.98
C TYR A 293 -4.38 -5.12 7.95
N ILE A 294 -3.74 -4.03 7.49
CA ILE A 294 -3.67 -2.77 8.25
C ILE A 294 -5.09 -2.21 8.46
N TRP A 295 -5.91 -2.17 7.42
CA TRP A 295 -7.28 -1.66 7.48
C TRP A 295 -8.15 -2.45 8.46
N ASP A 296 -8.18 -3.77 8.32
CA ASP A 296 -9.00 -4.66 9.16
C ASP A 296 -8.60 -4.52 10.64
N THR A 297 -7.31 -4.36 10.92
CA THR A 297 -6.82 -4.09 12.27
C THR A 297 -7.28 -2.72 12.78
N LEU A 298 -7.25 -1.70 11.92
CA LEU A 298 -7.66 -0.35 12.29
C LEU A 298 -9.16 -0.28 12.63
N VAL A 299 -10.02 -0.88 11.80
CA VAL A 299 -11.49 -0.85 12.01
C VAL A 299 -11.96 -1.77 13.14
N ALA A 300 -11.13 -2.73 13.57
CA ALA A 300 -11.40 -3.53 14.76
C ALA A 300 -11.41 -2.70 16.07
N GLY A 301 -11.03 -1.42 16.02
CA GLY A 301 -11.19 -0.48 17.13
C GLY A 301 -10.16 -0.63 18.25
N ASN A 302 -9.05 -1.35 18.00
CA ASN A 302 -8.03 -1.67 19.00
C ASN A 302 -6.73 -0.85 18.85
N PHE A 303 -6.82 0.37 18.29
CA PHE A 303 -5.66 1.23 18.05
C PHE A 303 -4.91 1.55 19.36
N PRO A 304 -3.63 1.15 19.53
CA PRO A 304 -2.93 1.29 20.80
C PRO A 304 -2.32 2.70 20.95
N THR A 305 -3.17 3.66 21.31
CA THR A 305 -2.85 5.10 21.40
C THR A 305 -1.60 5.42 22.22
N GLN A 306 -1.42 4.82 23.40
CA GLN A 306 -0.23 5.09 24.21
C GLN A 306 1.06 4.62 23.52
N LYS A 307 1.03 3.40 22.96
CA LYS A 307 2.17 2.85 22.20
C LYS A 307 2.51 3.69 20.96
N PHE A 308 1.50 4.34 20.37
CA PHE A 308 1.70 5.25 19.24
C PHE A 308 2.56 6.44 19.66
N TYR A 309 2.17 7.15 20.73
CA TYR A 309 2.92 8.29 21.23
C TYR A 309 4.33 7.90 21.68
N ASP A 310 4.46 6.79 22.40
CA ASP A 310 5.77 6.32 22.89
C ASP A 310 6.71 5.95 21.73
N PHE A 311 6.22 5.21 20.74
CA PHE A 311 7.04 4.74 19.61
C PHE A 311 7.51 5.89 18.72
N PHE A 312 6.62 6.84 18.41
CA PHE A 312 6.96 7.97 17.56
C PHE A 312 7.56 9.15 18.33
N SER A 313 7.73 9.02 19.66
CA SER A 313 8.26 10.08 20.53
C SER A 313 7.49 11.40 20.41
N LEU A 314 6.16 11.31 20.40
CA LEU A 314 5.25 12.44 20.17
C LEU A 314 4.62 12.92 21.47
N ASN A 315 4.41 14.22 21.59
CA ASN A 315 3.68 14.79 22.73
C ASN A 315 2.18 14.86 22.44
N ARG A 316 1.41 14.06 23.19
CA ARG A 316 -0.06 13.99 23.14
C ARG A 316 -0.75 15.35 23.23
N ASN A 317 -0.26 16.21 24.11
CA ASN A 317 -0.89 17.48 24.45
C ASN A 317 -0.24 18.67 23.74
N ALA A 318 0.63 18.42 22.76
CA ALA A 318 1.19 19.50 21.95
C ALA A 318 0.08 20.24 21.22
N ILE A 319 0.11 21.57 21.29
CA ILE A 319 -0.78 22.43 20.53
C ILE A 319 -0.27 22.45 19.09
N LEU A 320 -1.15 22.14 18.15
CA LEU A 320 -0.83 22.13 16.73
C LEU A 320 -0.67 23.56 16.18
N SER A 321 0.02 23.69 15.05
CA SER A 321 0.18 24.98 14.38
C SER A 321 -1.18 25.63 14.06
N GLU A 322 -1.21 26.97 13.99
CA GLU A 322 -2.45 27.72 13.74
C GLU A 322 -3.09 27.31 12.40
N GLU A 323 -2.27 27.12 11.37
CA GLU A 323 -2.72 26.71 10.05
C GLU A 323 -3.41 25.33 10.07
N ILE A 324 -2.85 24.35 10.78
CA ILE A 324 -3.46 23.02 10.90
C ILE A 324 -4.77 23.07 11.68
N ARG A 325 -4.82 23.89 12.74
CA ARG A 325 -6.03 24.05 13.55
C ARG A 325 -7.17 24.71 12.78
N GLU A 326 -6.86 25.74 12.00
CA GLU A 326 -7.87 26.41 11.16
C GLU A 326 -8.38 25.47 10.07
N ASN A 327 -7.47 24.74 9.42
CA ASN A 327 -7.85 23.73 8.42
C ASN A 327 -8.70 22.59 9.03
N ALA A 328 -8.35 22.09 10.22
CA ALA A 328 -9.16 21.10 10.92
C ALA A 328 -10.56 21.64 11.24
N LYS A 329 -10.66 22.89 11.71
CA LYS A 329 -11.93 23.56 11.99
C LYS A 329 -12.78 23.74 10.73
N GLN A 330 -12.18 24.08 9.59
CA GLN A 330 -12.88 24.15 8.29
C GLN A 330 -13.43 22.78 7.87
N ALA A 331 -12.73 21.69 8.20
CA ALA A 331 -13.21 20.32 8.01
C ALA A 331 -14.24 19.87 9.07
N GLY A 332 -14.70 20.77 9.96
CA GLY A 332 -15.67 20.45 11.02
C GLY A 332 -15.07 19.77 12.25
N ILE A 333 -13.74 19.79 12.41
CA ILE A 333 -13.00 19.13 13.48
C ILE A 333 -12.44 20.20 14.43
N PRO A 334 -13.09 20.51 15.58
CA PRO A 334 -12.64 21.55 16.50
C PRO A 334 -11.46 21.08 17.39
N ALA A 335 -10.39 20.57 16.77
CA ALA A 335 -9.21 20.03 17.45
C ALA A 335 -8.19 21.13 17.79
N LYS A 336 -7.54 21.00 18.96
CA LYS A 336 -6.43 21.87 19.37
C LYS A 336 -5.10 21.14 19.44
N THR A 337 -5.16 19.85 19.78
CA THR A 337 -3.99 18.99 20.01
C THR A 337 -3.95 17.82 19.06
N LEU A 338 -2.80 17.15 18.96
CA LEU A 338 -2.67 15.90 18.19
C LEU A 338 -3.62 14.80 18.72
N ASP A 339 -3.85 14.72 20.03
CA ASP A 339 -4.79 13.75 20.60
C ASP A 339 -6.23 13.95 20.16
N ASP A 340 -6.66 15.21 20.03
CA ASP A 340 -7.99 15.51 19.53
C ASP A 340 -8.16 14.92 18.12
N ILE A 341 -7.21 15.20 17.21
CA ILE A 341 -7.24 14.69 15.84
C ILE A 341 -7.14 13.16 15.80
N LEU A 342 -6.28 12.55 16.62
CA LEU A 342 -6.16 11.09 16.69
C LEU A 342 -7.48 10.44 17.12
N ARG A 343 -8.22 11.02 18.07
CA ARG A 343 -9.54 10.53 18.46
C ARG A 343 -10.53 10.58 17.29
N PHE A 344 -10.53 11.68 16.53
CA PHE A 344 -11.34 11.76 15.31
C PHE A 344 -10.95 10.68 14.30
N PHE A 345 -9.65 10.49 14.06
CA PHE A 345 -9.16 9.43 13.17
C PHE A 345 -9.65 8.03 13.59
N ILE A 346 -9.52 7.68 14.86
CA ILE A 346 -9.98 6.38 15.39
C ILE A 346 -11.51 6.26 15.22
N ASN A 347 -12.27 7.27 15.63
CA ASN A 347 -13.73 7.26 15.51
C ASN A 347 -14.19 7.15 14.05
N THR A 348 -13.55 7.89 13.14
CA THR A 348 -13.84 7.84 11.70
C THR A 348 -13.51 6.47 11.12
N SER A 349 -12.41 5.83 11.54
CA SER A 349 -12.08 4.48 11.06
C SER A 349 -13.11 3.43 11.49
N CYS A 350 -13.72 3.57 12.66
CA CYS A 350 -14.75 2.66 13.16
C CYS A 350 -16.09 2.77 12.42
N LEU A 351 -16.26 3.72 11.49
CA LEU A 351 -17.46 3.83 10.66
C LEU A 351 -17.55 2.74 9.59
N PHE A 352 -16.46 2.02 9.35
CA PHE A 352 -16.35 1.06 8.25
C PHE A 352 -16.33 -0.38 8.75
N LEU A 353 -16.82 -1.26 7.90
CA LEU A 353 -16.63 -2.70 8.04
C LEU A 353 -15.20 -3.09 7.60
N PRO A 354 -14.73 -4.29 7.97
CA PRO A 354 -13.55 -4.89 7.37
C PRO A 354 -13.60 -4.84 5.84
N ALA A 355 -12.44 -4.65 5.20
CA ALA A 355 -12.36 -4.54 3.76
C ALA A 355 -12.83 -5.84 3.09
N HIS A 356 -13.40 -5.76 1.87
CA HIS A 356 -13.78 -6.97 1.15
C HIS A 356 -12.56 -7.87 0.95
N ASN A 357 -12.78 -9.19 0.98
CA ASN A 357 -11.76 -10.16 0.57
C ASN A 357 -11.41 -10.05 -0.93
N GLN A 358 -12.14 -9.25 -1.70
CA GLN A 358 -11.90 -9.04 -3.12
C GLN A 358 -11.09 -7.77 -3.28
N MET A 359 -9.90 -7.90 -3.87
CA MET A 359 -8.98 -6.80 -4.13
C MET A 359 -8.63 -6.78 -5.61
N LEU A 360 -8.40 -5.59 -6.17
CA LEU A 360 -8.22 -5.41 -7.61
C LEU A 360 -6.81 -4.91 -7.91
N LEU A 361 -6.04 -5.69 -8.67
CA LEU A 361 -4.80 -5.21 -9.27
C LEU A 361 -5.09 -4.73 -10.69
N ARG A 362 -4.90 -3.43 -10.90
CA ARG A 362 -5.05 -2.78 -12.20
C ARG A 362 -3.68 -2.54 -12.79
N SER A 363 -3.51 -2.72 -14.10
CA SER A 363 -2.35 -2.16 -14.77
C SER A 363 -2.67 -1.40 -16.04
N VAL A 364 -1.91 -0.33 -16.20
CA VAL A 364 -2.03 0.63 -17.28
C VAL A 364 -0.70 0.79 -18.00
N ASP A 365 -0.77 1.11 -19.28
CA ASP A 365 0.41 1.40 -20.09
C ASP A 365 1.10 2.67 -19.59
N TYR A 366 2.42 2.76 -19.70
CA TYR A 366 3.19 3.89 -19.22
C TYR A 366 3.18 5.09 -20.18
N GLN A 367 2.96 4.87 -21.49
CA GLN A 367 2.96 5.92 -22.51
C GLN A 367 1.59 6.58 -22.58
N ASP A 368 0.56 5.79 -22.85
CA ASP A 368 -0.79 6.32 -23.14
C ASP A 368 -1.79 6.06 -22.01
N PHE A 369 -1.37 5.35 -20.96
CA PHE A 369 -2.20 5.01 -19.79
C PHE A 369 -3.50 4.26 -20.09
N PHE A 370 -3.55 3.63 -21.26
CA PHE A 370 -4.62 2.71 -21.61
C PHE A 370 -4.61 1.53 -20.64
N LEU A 371 -5.81 1.04 -20.31
CA LEU A 371 -5.95 -0.12 -19.46
C LEU A 371 -5.39 -1.34 -20.19
N LEU A 372 -4.33 -1.92 -19.63
CA LEU A 372 -3.74 -3.14 -20.19
C LEU A 372 -4.53 -4.35 -19.71
N TRP A 373 -4.82 -4.41 -18.41
CA TRP A 373 -5.61 -5.51 -17.83
C TRP A 373 -6.04 -5.22 -16.39
N LEU A 374 -7.03 -5.98 -15.91
CA LEU A 374 -7.57 -6.01 -14.55
C LEU A 374 -7.49 -7.44 -14.00
N LYS A 375 -7.08 -7.58 -12.73
CA LYS A 375 -7.08 -8.87 -12.02
C LYS A 375 -7.77 -8.73 -10.69
N LEU A 376 -8.88 -9.44 -10.52
CA LEU A 376 -9.53 -9.55 -9.24
C LEU A 376 -8.90 -10.70 -8.46
N PHE A 377 -8.58 -10.46 -7.20
CA PHE A 377 -8.02 -11.44 -6.29
C PHE A 377 -8.90 -11.62 -5.08
N LEU A 378 -9.11 -12.88 -4.69
CA LEU A 378 -9.89 -13.22 -3.50
C LEU A 378 -8.97 -13.72 -2.41
N LEU A 379 -8.98 -13.05 -1.26
CA LEU A 379 -8.37 -13.54 -0.03
C LEU A 379 -9.31 -14.59 0.56
N PHE A 380 -8.94 -15.87 0.52
CA PHE A 380 -9.64 -16.84 1.36
C PHE A 380 -9.27 -16.53 2.80
N THR A 381 -10.21 -16.00 3.58
CA THR A 381 -10.19 -16.21 5.02
C THR A 381 -10.34 -17.70 5.22
N LEU A 382 -9.26 -18.40 5.59
CA LEU A 382 -9.42 -19.55 6.45
C LEU A 382 -10.16 -19.00 7.66
N ALA A 383 -11.47 -19.30 7.73
CA ALA A 383 -12.16 -19.25 9.00
C ALA A 383 -11.21 -19.96 9.97
N CYS A 384 -10.75 -19.27 11.01
CA CYS A 384 -10.10 -19.91 12.14
C CYS A 384 -11.06 -21.00 12.61
N CYS A 385 -10.85 -22.22 12.12
CA CYS A 385 -11.38 -23.40 12.74
C CYS A 385 -10.47 -23.67 13.92
N CYS A 386 -11.10 -23.56 15.10
CA CYS A 386 -10.64 -23.90 16.45
C CYS A 386 -10.05 -22.73 17.25
#